data_AF-A0A4P6DST8-F1
#
_entry.id   AF-A0A4P6DST8-F1
#
_cell.length_a   1.000
_cell.length_b   1.000
_cell.length_c   1.000
_cell.angle_alpha   90.00
_cell.angle_beta   90.00
_cell.angle_gamma   90.00
#
_symmetry.space_group_name_H-M   'P 1'
#
loop_
_entity.id
_entity.type
_entity.pdbx_description
1 polymer ?
#
loop_
_entity_poly.entity_id
_entity_poly.type
_entity_poly.pdbx_seq_one_letter_code
_entity_poly.pdbx_strand_id
1 'polypeptide(L)'
;MDDVKQDSDEEGDAGAAMIGDVEFNSATFYRYANVDVDRLLDTLGDANATVQAVTAFIDAFSTTVPNGKINTFAHNTLPDLVVVNLRDTQAVNLAGAFERPIAGDVVANATKALVEREQEIDASYGTTPVHTWVIRVGKDTEAADQLAARQPLRDVLTELGDAIASRLVQE
;
A
#
# COMPACT_ATOMS: atom_id res chain seq x y z
N MET A 1 -27.56 10.58 -22.29
CA MET A 1 -28.86 11.24 -22.44
C MET A 1 -28.66 12.33 -23.45
N ASP A 2 -29.44 12.34 -24.52
CA ASP A 2 -29.43 13.46 -25.46
C ASP A 2 -30.32 14.57 -24.88
N ASP A 3 -29.75 15.75 -24.70
CA ASP A 3 -30.44 16.89 -24.09
C ASP A 3 -31.36 17.60 -25.10
N VAL A 4 -31.32 17.23 -26.38
CA VAL A 4 -32.21 17.76 -27.42
C VAL A 4 -32.93 16.61 -28.14
N LYS A 5 -34.24 16.51 -27.95
CA LYS A 5 -35.09 15.68 -28.82
C LYS A 5 -35.34 16.41 -30.13
N GLN A 6 -35.10 15.76 -31.27
CA GLN A 6 -35.75 16.18 -32.51
C GLN A 6 -37.20 15.68 -32.47
N ASP A 7 -38.16 16.58 -32.64
CA ASP A 7 -39.58 16.26 -32.85
C ASP A 7 -39.75 15.61 -34.23
N SER A 8 -39.22 14.41 -34.43
CA SER A 8 -39.62 13.54 -35.53
C SER A 8 -40.62 12.52 -35.00
N ASP A 9 -41.83 12.56 -35.54
CA ASP A 9 -42.98 11.69 -35.25
C ASP A 9 -42.74 10.22 -35.65
N GLU A 10 -41.66 9.60 -35.16
CA GLU A 10 -41.46 8.16 -35.16
C GLU A 10 -41.67 7.67 -33.73
N GLU A 11 -42.87 7.14 -33.45
CA GLU A 11 -43.21 6.38 -32.24
C GLU A 11 -42.24 5.20 -32.10
N GLY A 12 -41.06 5.42 -31.51
CA GLY A 12 -40.10 4.35 -31.31
C GLY A 12 -38.66 4.76 -30.98
N ASP A 13 -38.25 6.01 -31.24
CA ASP A 13 -36.89 6.44 -30.90
C ASP A 13 -36.77 6.82 -29.42
N ALA A 14 -36.77 5.80 -28.56
CA ALA A 14 -36.30 5.94 -27.19
C ALA A 14 -34.78 6.19 -27.26
N GLY A 15 -34.39 7.47 -27.40
CA GLY A 15 -33.02 8.00 -27.56
C GLY A 15 -32.00 7.55 -26.50
N ALA A 16 -31.74 6.25 -26.45
CA ALA A 16 -30.81 5.55 -25.57
C ALA A 16 -29.81 4.81 -26.46
N ALA A 17 -29.01 5.57 -27.20
CA ALA A 17 -28.08 5.03 -28.19
C ALA A 17 -26.80 4.40 -27.62
N MET A 18 -26.64 4.24 -26.30
CA MET A 18 -25.45 3.62 -25.71
C MET A 18 -25.76 2.95 -24.35
N ILE A 19 -26.03 1.65 -24.34
CA ILE A 19 -25.79 0.82 -23.15
C ILE A 19 -24.33 0.36 -23.24
N GLY A 20 -23.46 1.03 -22.50
CA GLY A 20 -22.10 0.57 -22.26
C GLY A 20 -22.04 -0.14 -20.92
N ASP A 21 -21.62 -1.40 -20.90
CA ASP A 21 -21.32 -2.09 -19.65
C ASP A 21 -19.99 -1.59 -19.09
N VAL A 22 -20.02 -1.09 -17.86
CA VAL A 22 -18.80 -0.74 -17.12
C VAL A 22 -18.65 -1.70 -15.96
N GLU A 23 -17.71 -2.62 -16.09
CA GLU A 23 -17.32 -3.51 -14.99
C GLU A 23 -16.75 -2.66 -13.83
N PHE A 24 -17.27 -2.93 -12.63
CA PHE A 24 -16.81 -2.32 -11.38
C PHE A 24 -16.37 -3.42 -10.42
N ASN A 25 -15.24 -3.23 -9.77
CA ASN A 25 -14.71 -4.14 -8.76
C ASN A 25 -14.36 -3.35 -7.49
N SER A 26 -14.76 -3.88 -6.33
CA SER A 26 -14.29 -3.45 -5.02
C SER A 26 -13.43 -4.57 -4.46
N ALA A 27 -12.13 -4.31 -4.34
CA ALA A 27 -11.15 -5.30 -3.90
C ALA A 27 -10.17 -4.69 -2.91
N THR A 28 -9.68 -5.52 -1.98
CA THR A 28 -8.55 -5.19 -1.12
C THR A 28 -7.26 -5.52 -1.86
N PHE A 29 -6.42 -4.51 -2.10
CA PHE A 29 -5.17 -4.66 -2.82
C PHE A 29 -3.98 -4.78 -1.88
N TYR A 30 -3.09 -5.73 -2.17
CA TYR A 30 -1.75 -5.78 -1.59
C TYR A 30 -0.78 -5.03 -2.50
N ARG A 31 -0.06 -4.04 -1.95
CA ARG A 31 1.01 -3.31 -2.64
C ARG A 31 2.34 -3.57 -1.92
N TYR A 32 3.39 -3.80 -2.68
CA TYR A 32 4.73 -4.05 -2.16
C TYR A 32 5.77 -3.21 -2.90
N ALA A 33 6.72 -2.68 -2.16
CA ALA A 33 7.92 -2.03 -2.68
C ALA A 33 9.08 -2.22 -1.69
N ASN A 34 10.29 -2.14 -2.19
CA ASN A 34 11.52 -2.12 -1.40
C ASN A 34 12.46 -1.03 -1.92
N VAL A 35 13.27 -0.48 -1.01
CA VAL A 35 14.32 0.49 -1.35
C VAL A 35 15.63 -0.03 -0.80
N ASP A 36 16.62 -0.15 -1.68
CA ASP A 36 18.01 -0.40 -1.32
C ASP A 36 18.64 0.94 -0.94
N VAL A 37 18.79 1.17 0.37
CA VAL A 37 19.23 2.46 0.91
C VAL A 37 20.69 2.72 0.57
N ASP A 38 21.53 1.70 0.61
CA ASP A 38 22.97 1.83 0.35
C ASP A 38 23.22 2.16 -1.12
N ARG A 39 22.53 1.47 -2.03
CA ARG A 39 22.59 1.78 -3.45
C ARG A 39 22.00 3.16 -3.78
N LEU A 40 20.99 3.59 -3.04
CA LEU A 40 20.44 4.93 -3.18
C LEU A 40 21.45 5.99 -2.70
N LEU A 41 22.16 5.73 -1.59
CA LEU A 41 23.25 6.58 -1.12
C LEU A 41 24.36 6.68 -2.16
N ASP A 42 24.82 5.56 -2.73
CA ASP A 42 25.83 5.55 -3.80
C ASP A 42 25.41 6.40 -5.00
N THR A 43 24.10 6.39 -5.32
CA THR A 43 23.54 7.14 -6.44
C THR A 43 23.45 8.64 -6.16
N LEU A 44 23.09 9.03 -4.92
CA LEU A 44 22.86 10.42 -4.55
C LEU A 44 24.13 11.12 -4.02
N GLY A 45 25.06 10.37 -3.44
CA GLY A 45 26.29 10.87 -2.84
C GLY A 45 26.10 11.74 -1.59
N ASP A 46 24.89 11.77 -1.02
CA ASP A 46 24.55 12.58 0.15
C ASP A 46 23.57 11.84 1.08
N ALA A 47 23.98 11.65 2.34
CA ALA A 47 23.21 10.90 3.32
C ALA A 47 21.89 11.60 3.70
N ASN A 48 21.88 12.93 3.80
CA ASN A 48 20.66 13.67 4.13
C ASN A 48 19.63 13.58 2.99
N ALA A 49 20.08 13.71 1.74
CA ALA A 49 19.27 13.55 0.55
C ALA A 49 18.72 12.11 0.45
N THR A 50 19.52 11.11 0.83
CA THR A 50 19.10 9.70 0.88
C THR A 50 17.98 9.49 1.90
N VAL A 51 18.14 9.97 3.13
CA VAL A 51 17.11 9.90 4.17
C VAL A 51 15.81 10.59 3.71
N GLN A 52 15.93 11.79 3.13
CA GLN A 52 14.79 12.53 2.59
C GLN A 52 14.10 11.79 1.45
N ALA A 53 14.86 11.18 0.54
CA ALA A 53 14.33 10.43 -0.59
C ALA A 53 13.54 9.19 -0.13
N VAL A 54 14.07 8.42 0.83
CA VAL A 54 13.39 7.21 1.36
C VAL A 54 12.11 7.59 2.10
N THR A 55 12.17 8.60 2.97
CA THR A 55 10.99 9.05 3.74
C THR A 55 9.91 9.64 2.82
N ALA A 56 10.28 10.47 1.84
CA ALA A 56 9.36 10.98 0.84
C ALA A 56 8.76 9.86 -0.03
N PHE A 57 9.55 8.85 -0.38
CA PHE A 57 9.06 7.69 -1.13
C PHE A 57 7.97 6.94 -0.35
N ILE A 58 8.16 6.68 0.94
CA ILE A 58 7.19 5.95 1.77
C ILE A 58 5.92 6.76 1.98
N ASP A 59 6.03 8.07 2.18
CA ASP A 59 4.87 8.96 2.25
C ASP A 59 4.07 8.93 0.94
N ALA A 60 4.74 9.13 -0.19
CA ALA A 60 4.11 9.08 -1.51
C ALA A 60 3.51 7.70 -1.82
N PHE A 61 4.22 6.61 -1.53
CA PHE A 61 3.72 5.25 -1.76
C PHE A 61 2.47 4.96 -0.93
N SER A 62 2.42 5.45 0.31
CA SER A 62 1.29 5.26 1.20
C SER A 62 0.07 6.09 0.79
N THR A 63 0.28 7.30 0.27
CA THR A 63 -0.79 8.28 0.05
C THR A 63 -1.25 8.40 -1.40
N THR A 64 -0.47 7.93 -2.37
CA THR A 64 -0.83 8.04 -3.80
C THR A 64 -1.73 6.90 -4.27
N VAL A 65 -2.70 7.26 -5.11
CA VAL A 65 -3.65 6.35 -5.77
C VAL A 65 -3.57 6.56 -7.29
N PRO A 66 -3.63 5.51 -8.13
CA PRO A 66 -3.63 5.66 -9.58
C PRO A 66 -4.83 6.45 -10.11
N ASN A 67 -4.59 7.39 -11.04
CA ASN A 67 -5.59 8.34 -11.54
C ASN A 67 -6.64 7.76 -12.52
N GLY A 68 -6.65 6.44 -12.77
CA GLY A 68 -7.52 5.82 -13.76
C GLY A 68 -9.02 5.91 -13.39
N LYS A 69 -9.82 6.58 -14.21
CA LYS A 69 -11.27 6.80 -14.00
C LYS A 69 -11.66 7.49 -12.67
N ILE A 70 -10.76 8.28 -12.05
CA ILE A 70 -11.01 9.02 -10.80
C ILE A 70 -12.30 9.86 -10.87
N ASN A 71 -12.54 10.54 -12.00
CA ASN A 71 -13.68 11.44 -12.16
C ASN A 71 -15.05 10.72 -12.14
N THR A 72 -15.07 9.40 -12.35
CA THR A 72 -16.31 8.60 -12.43
C THR A 72 -16.55 7.78 -11.16
N PHE A 73 -15.51 7.36 -10.44
CA PHE A 73 -15.62 6.43 -9.30
C PHE A 73 -15.13 6.97 -7.95
N ALA A 74 -14.44 8.12 -7.91
CA ALA A 74 -13.95 8.75 -6.69
C ALA A 74 -13.18 7.81 -5.74
N HIS A 75 -12.35 6.89 -6.28
CA HIS A 75 -11.67 5.83 -5.53
C HIS A 75 -10.42 6.29 -4.75
N ASN A 76 -10.38 7.56 -4.30
CA ASN A 76 -9.32 8.10 -3.46
C ASN A 76 -9.41 7.50 -2.05
N THR A 77 -8.81 6.33 -1.86
CA THR A 77 -8.75 5.61 -0.59
C THR A 77 -7.33 5.63 -0.03
N LEU A 78 -7.22 5.70 1.29
CA LEU A 78 -5.97 5.45 2.00
C LEU A 78 -5.89 3.96 2.38
N PRO A 79 -4.68 3.38 2.49
CA PRO A 79 -4.53 2.00 2.93
C PRO A 79 -5.04 1.79 4.36
N ASP A 80 -5.73 0.68 4.60
CA ASP A 80 -6.12 0.27 5.96
C ASP A 80 -4.92 -0.18 6.80
N LEU A 81 -3.87 -0.68 6.14
CA LEU A 81 -2.63 -1.18 6.76
C LEU A 81 -1.41 -0.83 5.89
N VAL A 82 -0.37 -0.31 6.53
CA VAL A 82 0.99 -0.17 6.00
C VAL A 82 1.95 -0.76 7.02
N VAL A 83 2.78 -1.71 6.60
CA VAL A 83 3.87 -2.28 7.39
C VAL A 83 5.18 -1.86 6.73
N VAL A 84 6.05 -1.19 7.49
CA VAL A 84 7.38 -0.78 7.03
C VAL A 84 8.40 -1.61 7.77
N ASN A 85 9.18 -2.40 7.03
CA ASN A 85 10.24 -3.22 7.57
C ASN A 85 11.60 -2.67 7.15
N LEU A 86 12.43 -2.35 8.13
CA LEU A 86 13.85 -2.12 7.91
C LEU A 86 14.58 -3.46 8.10
N ARG A 87 15.34 -3.89 7.10
CA ARG A 87 16.07 -5.15 7.09
C ARG A 87 17.52 -4.88 6.71
N ASP A 88 18.45 -5.54 7.38
CA ASP A 88 19.88 -5.60 7.07
C ASP A 88 20.24 -6.90 6.33
N THR A 89 19.22 -7.68 5.92
CA THR A 89 19.36 -8.94 5.20
C THR A 89 18.90 -8.79 3.74
N GLN A 90 17.75 -9.37 3.38
CA GLN A 90 17.17 -9.27 2.03
C GLN A 90 15.79 -8.63 2.07
N ALA A 91 15.36 -8.11 0.93
CA ALA A 91 13.97 -7.70 0.75
C ALA A 91 13.06 -8.93 0.66
N VAL A 92 11.95 -8.92 1.42
CA VAL A 92 10.99 -10.03 1.50
C VAL A 92 9.61 -9.57 1.04
N ASN A 93 9.11 -10.19 -0.03
CA ASN A 93 7.75 -9.95 -0.50
C ASN A 93 6.78 -10.96 0.13
N LEU A 94 5.69 -10.47 0.70
CA LEU A 94 4.69 -11.26 1.43
C LEU A 94 3.50 -11.66 0.56
N ALA A 95 3.56 -11.50 -0.77
CA ALA A 95 2.48 -11.89 -1.69
C ALA A 95 2.01 -13.36 -1.50
N GLY A 96 2.91 -14.23 -1.04
CA GLY A 96 2.59 -15.62 -0.67
C GLY A 96 1.49 -15.77 0.40
N ALA A 97 1.27 -14.74 1.23
CA ALA A 97 0.17 -14.70 2.20
C ALA A 97 -1.22 -14.81 1.54
N PHE A 98 -1.30 -14.43 0.25
CA PHE A 98 -2.56 -14.31 -0.50
C PHE A 98 -2.68 -15.30 -1.66
N GLU A 99 -1.77 -16.30 -1.75
CA GLU A 99 -1.86 -17.37 -2.74
C GLU A 99 -3.16 -18.17 -2.61
N ARG A 100 -3.60 -18.40 -1.36
CA ARG A 100 -4.94 -18.89 -1.07
C ARG A 100 -5.90 -17.70 -1.02
N PRO A 101 -6.96 -17.66 -1.84
CA PRO A 101 -7.91 -16.55 -1.84
C PRO A 101 -8.49 -16.27 -0.45
N ILE A 102 -8.45 -15.01 -0.04
CA ILE A 102 -9.03 -14.56 1.22
C ILE A 102 -10.54 -14.40 1.05
N ALA A 103 -11.32 -15.03 1.94
CA ALA A 103 -12.79 -14.98 1.94
C ALA A 103 -13.34 -14.44 3.27
N GLY A 104 -14.59 -14.00 3.26
CA GLY A 104 -15.28 -13.46 4.43
C GLY A 104 -14.89 -12.01 4.70
N ASP A 105 -14.49 -11.70 5.93
CA ASP A 105 -13.96 -10.39 6.30
C ASP A 105 -12.56 -10.22 5.70
N VAL A 106 -12.52 -9.69 4.46
CA VAL A 106 -11.31 -9.67 3.63
C VAL A 106 -10.18 -8.90 4.30
N VAL A 107 -10.44 -7.73 4.90
CA VAL A 107 -9.41 -6.91 5.55
C VAL A 107 -8.87 -7.61 6.78
N ALA A 108 -9.75 -8.15 7.64
CA ALA A 108 -9.31 -8.83 8.85
C ALA A 108 -8.53 -10.11 8.56
N ASN A 109 -9.03 -10.92 7.64
CA ASN A 109 -8.41 -12.18 7.29
C ASN A 109 -7.11 -11.97 6.49
N ALA A 110 -7.05 -10.97 5.61
CA ALA A 110 -5.82 -10.61 4.90
C ALA A 110 -4.74 -10.10 5.88
N THR A 111 -5.12 -9.29 6.87
CA THR A 111 -4.19 -8.80 7.89
C THR A 111 -3.59 -9.95 8.69
N LYS A 112 -4.41 -10.91 9.13
CA LYS A 112 -3.93 -12.12 9.83
C LYS A 112 -2.97 -12.93 8.96
N ALA A 113 -3.37 -13.20 7.71
CA ALA A 113 -2.54 -13.96 6.78
C ALA A 113 -1.18 -13.29 6.50
N LEU A 114 -1.15 -11.96 6.39
CA LEU A 114 0.09 -11.18 6.23
C LEU A 114 1.02 -11.37 7.45
N VAL A 115 0.48 -11.19 8.66
CA VAL A 115 1.22 -11.31 9.93
C VAL A 115 1.78 -12.72 10.12
N GLU A 116 0.94 -13.74 9.92
CA GLU A 116 1.35 -15.15 10.00
C GLU A 116 2.46 -15.44 8.99
N ARG A 117 2.29 -15.01 7.74
CA ARG A 117 3.29 -15.24 6.69
C ARG A 117 4.63 -14.59 7.00
N GLU A 118 4.62 -13.36 7.50
CA GLU A 118 5.84 -12.65 7.89
C GLU A 118 6.58 -13.39 9.01
N GLN A 119 5.87 -13.74 10.08
CA GLN A 119 6.45 -14.47 11.22
C GLN A 119 7.01 -15.83 10.80
N GLU A 120 6.30 -16.58 9.94
CA GLU A 120 6.76 -17.86 9.42
C GLU A 120 8.02 -17.72 8.56
N ILE A 121 8.07 -16.73 7.67
CA ILE A 121 9.25 -16.45 6.84
C ILE A 121 10.43 -16.09 7.74
N ASP A 122 10.24 -15.17 8.67
CA ASP A 122 11.30 -14.70 9.54
C ASP A 122 11.85 -15.82 10.43
N ALA A 123 10.98 -16.66 10.98
CA ALA A 123 11.39 -17.83 11.74
C ALA A 123 12.12 -18.89 10.89
N SER A 124 11.72 -19.08 9.63
CA SER A 124 12.27 -20.13 8.76
C SER A 124 13.60 -19.74 8.10
N TYR A 125 13.74 -18.46 7.73
CA TYR A 125 14.88 -17.97 6.95
C TYR A 125 15.81 -17.06 7.76
N GLY A 126 15.47 -16.72 9.01
CA GLY A 126 16.26 -15.82 9.84
C GLY A 126 16.28 -14.39 9.30
N THR A 127 15.19 -13.96 8.67
CA THR A 127 15.10 -12.65 8.00
C THR A 127 14.52 -11.55 8.88
N THR A 128 14.29 -11.78 10.17
CA THR A 128 13.62 -10.85 11.10
C THR A 128 14.09 -9.40 10.90
N PRO A 129 13.17 -8.44 10.68
CA PRO A 129 13.49 -7.02 10.57
C PRO A 129 14.28 -6.51 11.77
N VAL A 130 15.21 -5.59 11.50
CA VAL A 130 15.88 -4.84 12.57
C VAL A 130 14.90 -3.87 13.23
N HIS A 131 13.87 -3.45 12.49
CA HIS A 131 12.77 -2.65 13.01
C HIS A 131 11.54 -2.81 12.11
N THR A 132 10.36 -2.81 12.72
CA THR A 132 9.07 -2.84 12.04
C THR A 132 8.19 -1.71 12.57
N TRP A 133 7.58 -0.95 11.66
CA TRP A 133 6.55 0.04 11.99
C TRP A 133 5.22 -0.37 11.38
N VAL A 134 4.13 -0.09 12.11
CA VAL A 134 2.76 -0.41 11.70
C VAL A 134 1.92 0.86 11.71
N ILE A 135 1.41 1.24 10.53
CA ILE A 135 0.31 2.21 10.39
C ILE A 135 -0.94 1.43 10.06
N ARG A 136 -1.97 1.55 10.89
CA ARG A 136 -3.22 0.81 10.67
C ARG A 136 -4.46 1.58 11.12
N VAL A 137 -5.60 1.25 10.50
CA VAL A 137 -6.91 1.88 10.72
C VAL A 137 -7.96 0.81 11.07
N GLY A 138 -8.84 1.14 12.02
CA GLY A 138 -9.98 0.29 12.38
C GLY A 138 -9.61 -0.95 13.21
N LYS A 139 -10.60 -1.77 13.53
CA LYS A 139 -10.40 -3.01 14.31
C LYS A 139 -9.96 -4.18 13.42
N ASP A 140 -10.33 -4.17 12.15
CA ASP A 140 -10.11 -5.31 11.26
C ASP A 140 -8.61 -5.53 11.01
N THR A 141 -7.77 -4.49 11.11
CA THR A 141 -6.32 -4.63 10.96
C THR A 141 -5.57 -4.92 12.29
N GLU A 142 -6.26 -5.25 13.41
CA GLU A 142 -5.64 -5.36 14.76
C GLU A 142 -4.62 -6.47 14.92
N ALA A 143 -4.72 -7.51 14.09
CA ALA A 143 -3.72 -8.57 14.12
C ALA A 143 -2.30 -8.05 13.80
N ALA A 144 -2.17 -6.93 13.07
CA ALA A 144 -0.87 -6.30 12.78
C ALA A 144 -0.15 -5.76 14.02
N ASP A 145 -0.86 -5.53 15.13
CA ASP A 145 -0.26 -5.10 16.39
C ASP A 145 0.68 -6.17 16.99
N GLN A 146 0.65 -7.40 16.46
CA GLN A 146 1.60 -8.47 16.78
C GLN A 146 2.99 -8.27 16.15
N LEU A 147 3.11 -7.43 15.12
CA LEU A 147 4.39 -7.09 14.49
C LEU A 147 5.03 -5.87 15.18
N ALA A 148 4.25 -4.81 15.39
CA ALA A 148 4.64 -3.63 16.14
C ALA A 148 3.40 -2.84 16.58
N ALA A 149 3.54 -1.99 17.59
CA ALA A 149 2.43 -1.14 18.03
C ALA A 149 2.01 -0.13 16.94
N ARG A 150 0.70 0.06 16.76
CA ARG A 150 0.15 1.09 15.86
C ARG A 150 0.72 2.48 16.15
N GLN A 151 1.21 3.13 15.10
CA GLN A 151 1.66 4.53 15.10
C GLN A 151 1.07 5.31 13.90
N PRO A 152 0.93 6.65 14.00
CA PRO A 152 0.54 7.47 12.87
C PRO A 152 1.70 7.60 11.86
N LEU A 153 1.37 7.74 10.57
CA LEU A 153 2.36 7.82 9.48
C LEU A 153 3.45 8.86 9.73
N ARG A 154 3.10 10.04 10.23
CA ARG A 154 4.07 11.11 10.50
C ARG A 154 5.18 10.66 11.46
N ASP A 155 4.81 9.95 12.52
CA ASP A 155 5.76 9.54 13.55
C ASP A 155 6.64 8.40 13.01
N VAL A 156 6.06 7.47 12.23
CA VAL A 156 6.81 6.43 11.50
C VAL A 156 7.83 7.05 10.54
N LEU A 157 7.48 8.09 9.78
CA LEU A 157 8.40 8.75 8.85
C LEU A 157 9.57 9.41 9.58
N THR A 158 9.33 10.02 10.74
CA THR A 158 10.39 10.60 11.58
C THR A 158 11.31 9.50 12.13
N GLU A 159 10.74 8.48 12.76
CA GLU A 159 11.52 7.38 13.37
C GLU A 159 12.31 6.59 12.33
N LEU A 160 11.74 6.35 11.16
CA LEU A 160 12.44 5.71 10.04
C LEU A 160 13.62 6.57 9.57
N GLY A 161 13.41 7.88 9.41
CA GLY A 161 14.48 8.80 9.00
C GLY A 161 15.66 8.77 9.97
N ASP A 162 15.37 8.80 11.27
CA ASP A 162 16.38 8.71 12.33
C ASP A 162 17.10 7.35 12.32
N ALA A 163 16.36 6.25 12.09
CA ALA A 163 16.89 4.90 12.03
C ALA A 163 17.83 4.68 10.83
N ILE A 164 17.50 5.27 9.67
CA ILE A 164 18.35 5.24 8.48
C ILE A 164 19.58 6.12 8.70
N ALA A 165 19.41 7.37 9.13
CA ALA A 165 20.51 8.30 9.37
C ALA A 165 21.54 7.71 10.35
N SER A 166 21.07 7.06 11.41
CA SER A 166 21.93 6.41 12.39
C SER A 166 22.76 5.26 11.80
N ARG A 167 22.25 4.56 10.78
CA ARG A 167 22.95 3.45 10.11
C ARG A 167 23.95 3.93 9.06
N LEU A 168 23.61 4.95 8.28
CA LEU A 168 24.51 5.52 7.27
C LEU A 168 25.76 6.18 7.87
N VAL A 169 25.75 6.51 9.17
CA VAL A 169 26.92 7.05 9.89
C VAL A 169 27.81 5.93 10.47
N GLN A 170 27.33 4.69 10.54
CA GLN A 170 28.04 3.55 11.13
C GLN A 170 28.88 2.76 10.12
N GLU A 171 28.78 3.08 8.83
CA GLU A 171 29.59 2.53 7.73
C GLU A 171 30.64 3.54 7.23
#